data_AF-A0AAT9HWG0-F1
#
_entry.id   AF-A0AAT9HWG0-F1
#
_cell.length_a   1.000
_cell.length_b   1.000
_cell.length_c   1.000
_cell.angle_alpha   90.00
_cell.angle_beta   90.00
_cell.angle_gamma   90.00
#
_symmetry.space_group_name_H-M   'P 1'
#
loop_
_entity.id
_entity.type
_entity.pdbx_description
1 polymer ?
#
loop_
_entity_poly.entity_id
_entity_poly.type
_entity_poly.pdbx_seq_one_letter_code
_entity_poly.pdbx_strand_id
1 'polypeptide(L)' 'MTSRELLEILRGLASCNLVSADVVEVAPAYDHAEITSVAASHTAYELTTIMSRQIAEARAK' A
#
# COMPACT_ATOMS: atom_id res chain seq x y z
N MET A 1 -3.10 -15.68 0.79
CA MET A 1 -2.21 -14.51 0.86
C MET A 1 -2.34 -13.89 2.25
N THR A 2 -1.24 -13.73 2.96
CA THR A 2 -1.18 -13.04 4.26
C THR A 2 -0.87 -11.56 4.06
N SER A 3 -1.14 -10.71 5.06
CA SER A 3 -0.77 -9.29 4.98
C SER A 3 0.73 -9.09 4.77
N ARG A 4 1.57 -9.99 5.29
CA ARG A 4 3.02 -9.98 5.04
C ARG A 4 3.35 -10.18 3.57
N GLU A 5 2.78 -11.22 2.95
CA GLU A 5 3.00 -11.53 1.53
C GLU A 5 2.53 -10.38 0.63
N LEU A 6 1.39 -9.76 0.95
CA LEU A 6 0.90 -8.59 0.24
C LEU A 6 1.90 -7.42 0.29
N LEU A 7 2.41 -7.09 1.48
CA LEU A 7 3.38 -6.00 1.64
C LEU A 7 4.71 -6.30 0.92
N GLU A 8 5.16 -7.56 0.91
CA GLU A 8 6.35 -7.98 0.15
C GLU A 8 6.14 -7.80 -1.36
N ILE A 9 4.96 -8.15 -1.89
CA ILE A 9 4.60 -7.91 -3.29
C ILE A 9 4.60 -6.42 -3.61
N LEU A 10 3.93 -5.59 -2.81
CA LEU A 10 3.87 -4.13 -3.02
C LEU A 10 5.26 -3.50 -3.06
N ARG A 11 6.16 -3.90 -2.15
CA ARG A 11 7.56 -3.46 -2.15
C ARG A 11 8.32 -3.89 -3.40
N GLY A 12 8.00 -5.07 -3.93
CA GLY A 12 8.54 -5.55 -5.21
C GLY A 12 8.14 -4.66 -6.40
N LEU A 13 7.03 -3.93 -6.31
CA LEU A 13 6.57 -3.00 -7.34
C LEU A 13 7.30 -1.64 -7.29
N ALA A 14 8.22 -1.41 -6.36
CA ALA A 14 8.88 -0.10 -6.20
C ALA A 14 9.71 0.34 -7.43
N SER A 15 10.10 -0.59 -8.31
CA SER A 15 10.78 -0.30 -9.58
C SER A 15 9.82 0.06 -10.72
N CYS A 16 8.52 -0.18 -10.56
CA CYS A 16 7.49 0.20 -11.54
C CYS A 16 7.13 1.68 -11.38
N ASN A 17 6.77 2.36 -12.48
CA ASN A 17 6.24 3.72 -12.43
C ASN A 17 4.82 3.71 -11.87
N LEU A 18 4.67 3.92 -10.56
CA LEU A 18 3.39 3.84 -9.87
C LEU A 18 2.72 5.22 -9.83
N VAL A 19 1.72 5.41 -10.69
CA VAL A 19 1.03 6.71 -10.86
C VAL A 19 -0.10 6.91 -9.84
N SER A 20 -0.85 5.85 -9.55
CA SER A 20 -2.00 5.88 -8.64
C SER A 20 -2.32 4.48 -8.11
N ALA A 21 -3.03 4.41 -6.99
CA ALA A 21 -3.54 3.18 -6.42
C ALA A 21 -4.80 3.46 -5.59
N ASP A 22 -5.67 2.46 -5.46
CA ASP A 22 -6.85 2.46 -4.60
C ASP A 22 -6.81 1.28 -3.62
N VAL A 23 -7.50 1.45 -2.48
CA VAL A 23 -7.72 0.39 -1.50
C VAL A 23 -9.22 0.34 -1.27
N VAL A 24 -9.84 -0.74 -1.74
CA VAL A 24 -11.30 -0.92 -1.79
C VAL A 24 -11.74 -2.13 -0.97
N GLU A 25 -13.04 -2.31 -0.81
CA GLU A 25 -13.66 -3.47 -0.16
C GLU A 25 -13.34 -3.66 1.33
N VAL A 26 -12.99 -2.57 2.03
CA VAL A 26 -12.96 -2.56 3.50
C VAL A 26 -14.38 -2.31 4.00
N ALA A 27 -14.96 -3.28 4.71
CA ALA A 27 -16.31 -3.18 5.27
C ALA A 27 -16.25 -3.26 6.81
N PRO A 28 -16.18 -2.10 7.54
CA PRO A 28 -15.97 -2.08 8.98
C PRO A 28 -17.01 -2.87 9.79
N ALA A 29 -18.26 -2.91 9.33
CA ALA A 29 -19.33 -3.66 9.98
C ALA A 29 -19.07 -5.18 10.04
N TYR A 30 -18.20 -5.70 9.17
CA TYR A 30 -17.83 -7.12 9.09
C TYR A 30 -16.39 -7.36 9.56
N ASP A 31 -15.69 -6.33 10.05
CA ASP A 31 -14.28 -6.42 10.37
C ASP A 31 -14.05 -6.78 11.85
N HIS A 32 -13.72 -8.04 12.09
CA HIS A 32 -13.46 -8.52 13.45
C HIS A 32 -12.11 -8.01 13.97
N ALA A 33 -12.15 -7.30 15.09
CA ALA A 33 -10.98 -6.68 15.72
C ALA A 33 -10.19 -5.75 14.78
N GLU A 34 -10.89 -5.10 13.83
CA GLU A 34 -10.32 -4.13 12.88
C GLU A 34 -9.19 -4.67 12.00
N ILE A 35 -9.03 -6.00 11.91
CA ILE A 35 -7.88 -6.63 11.27
C ILE A 35 -7.79 -6.25 9.78
N THR A 36 -8.93 -6.18 9.09
CA THR A 36 -9.01 -5.82 7.67
C THR A 36 -8.69 -4.34 7.48
N SER A 37 -9.21 -3.48 8.34
CA SER A 37 -8.98 -2.04 8.35
C SER A 37 -7.51 -1.73 8.62
N VAL A 38 -6.89 -2.43 9.58
CA VAL A 38 -5.46 -2.34 9.88
C VAL A 38 -4.63 -2.81 8.69
N ALA A 39 -4.94 -3.96 8.09
CA ALA A 39 -4.25 -4.44 6.89
C ALA A 39 -4.34 -3.43 5.73
N ALA A 40 -5.53 -2.89 5.48
CA ALA A 40 -5.76 -1.86 4.46
C ALA A 40 -4.97 -0.58 4.73
N SER A 41 -4.90 -0.12 5.98
CA SER A 41 -4.10 1.05 6.37
C SER A 41 -2.61 0.85 6.10
N HIS A 42 -2.07 -0.33 6.40
CA HIS A 42 -0.68 -0.67 6.10
C HIS A 42 -0.42 -0.73 4.59
N THR A 43 -1.37 -1.27 3.82
CA THR A 43 -1.30 -1.26 2.35
C THR A 43 -1.27 0.17 1.81
N ALA A 44 -2.15 1.06 2.27
CA ALA A 44 -2.17 2.46 1.86
C ALA A 44 -0.87 3.20 2.24
N TYR A 45 -0.33 2.92 3.44
CA TYR A 45 0.93 3.48 3.90
C TYR A 45 2.11 3.06 3.01
N GLU A 46 2.20 1.78 2.65
CA GLU A 46 3.27 1.26 1.79
C GLU A 46 3.19 1.85 0.37
N LEU A 47 1.98 1.91 -0.21
CA LEU A 47 1.75 2.55 -1.52
C LEU A 47 2.18 4.03 -1.50
N THR A 48 1.79 4.77 -0.47
CA THR A 48 2.14 6.19 -0.30
C THR A 48 3.66 6.36 -0.17
N THR A 49 4.31 5.46 0.56
CA THR A 49 5.76 5.48 0.76
C THR A 49 6.51 5.27 -0.55
N ILE A 50 6.10 4.30 -1.36
CA ILE A 50 6.68 4.03 -2.67
C ILE A 50 6.52 5.24 -3.60
N MET A 51 5.30 5.76 -3.74
CA MET A 51 5.03 6.92 -4.59
C MET A 51 5.81 8.17 -4.14
N SER A 52 5.86 8.42 -2.82
CA SER A 52 6.59 9.57 -2.27
C SER A 52 8.09 9.50 -2.56
N ARG A 53 8.68 8.30 -2.47
CA ARG A 53 10.09 8.08 -2.83
C ARG A 53 10.34 8.33 -4.31
N GLN A 54 9.49 7.82 -5.20
CA GLN A 54 9.62 8.04 -6.64
C GLN A 54 9.53 9.53 -7.01
N ILE A 55 8.61 10.27 -6.37
CA ILE A 55 8.49 11.73 -6.55
C ILE A 55 9.77 12.44 -6.07
N ALA A 56 10.32 12.05 -4.91
CA ALA A 56 11.54 12.64 -4.39
C ALA A 56 12.74 12.40 -5.32
N GLU A 57 12.90 11.17 -5.81
CA GLU A 57 13.94 10.80 -6.77
C GLU A 57 13.80 11.53 -8.12
N ALA A 58 12.57 11.73 -8.61
CA ALA A 58 12.31 12.48 -9.83
C ALA A 58 12.64 13.97 -9.69
N ARG A 59 12.47 14.56 -8.50
CA ARG A 59 12.79 15.97 -8.22
C ARG A 59 14.26 16.23 -7.96
N ALA A 60 15.02 15.20 -7.58
CA ALA A 60 16.46 15.29 -7.33
C ALA A 60 17.30 15.18 -8.62
N LYS A 61 16.68 14.78 -9.73
CA LYS A 61 17.26 14.77 -11.08
C LYS A 61 16.98 16.10 -11.77
#